data_AF-A0A835YAA6-F1
#
_entry.id   AF-A0A835YAA6-F1
#
_cell.length_a   1.000
_cell.length_b   1.000
_cell.length_c   1.000
_cell.angle_alpha   90.00
_cell.angle_beta   90.00
_cell.angle_gamma   90.00
#
_symmetry.space_group_name_H-M   'P 1'
#
loop_
_entity.id
_entity.type
_entity.pdbx_description
1 polymer ?
#
loop_
_entity_poly.entity_id
_entity_poly.type
_entity_poly.pdbx_seq_one_letter_code
_entity_poly.pdbx_strand_id
1 'polypeptide(L)'
;MALANVLRGVLSRSAGSAPAVEGAVRAFASGAGATKKDVLYNLSNPDPEAESMVKEYLGSLYKGAKLEPTKADDSLELTSKIEKKYRAAMVVETGLQNISVPLGFDKSNLASVKRYAAELRTLAKQAGFECPIREVTKRVAETAATADSVKELLTRSQSLMSPELYGALTEAVAQVEASTNATLTLDGASPAYKEFAKKVEAIAKAHGIPGKVLVDNARGTGDDTTARQYALWRERAAVKDAVTELEAMKAEATAVLDKHLGKTAEQVRSEQAAALAAAIKKAEAAKGAPWATQFLADVKRVQWFDACVAENPAVGPKVTA
;
A
#
# COMPACT_ATOMS: atom_id res chain seq x y z
N MET A 1 -1.07 1.54 -10.94
CA MET A 1 -2.13 2.10 -10.08
C MET A 1 -2.64 1.12 -9.03
N ALA A 2 -2.81 -0.19 -9.26
CA ALA A 2 -3.53 -1.05 -8.31
C ALA A 2 -2.76 -1.31 -6.99
N LEU A 3 -1.44 -1.55 -7.05
CA LEU A 3 -0.63 -1.77 -5.84
C LEU A 3 -0.44 -0.46 -5.04
N ALA A 4 -0.14 0.63 -5.75
CA ALA A 4 -0.04 1.97 -5.18
C ALA A 4 -1.39 2.48 -4.66
N ASN A 5 -2.53 2.15 -5.27
CA ASN A 5 -3.87 2.52 -4.78
C ASN A 5 -4.38 1.58 -3.68
N VAL A 6 -3.88 0.34 -3.56
CA VAL A 6 -4.14 -0.51 -2.40
C VAL A 6 -3.36 0.01 -1.19
N LEU A 7 -2.09 0.40 -1.38
CA LEU A 7 -1.25 1.00 -0.33
C LEU A 7 -1.70 2.44 0.02
N ARG A 8 -1.94 3.30 -0.98
CA ARG A 8 -2.54 4.64 -0.77
C ARG A 8 -3.98 4.56 -0.29
N GLY A 9 -4.78 3.58 -0.70
CA GLY A 9 -6.16 3.40 -0.23
C GLY A 9 -6.27 3.03 1.26
N VAL A 10 -5.21 2.46 1.84
CA VAL A 10 -5.07 2.30 3.29
C VAL A 10 -4.91 3.66 3.97
N LEU A 11 -4.20 4.59 3.31
CA LEU A 11 -3.86 5.95 3.78
C LEU A 11 -4.85 7.07 3.36
N SER A 12 -5.70 6.87 2.35
CA SER A 12 -6.40 7.94 1.60
C SER A 12 -7.88 8.15 1.98
N ARG A 13 -8.44 7.44 2.97
CA ARG A 13 -9.82 7.71 3.46
C ARG A 13 -9.87 8.61 4.70
N SER A 14 -8.92 9.54 4.83
CA SER A 14 -8.90 10.57 5.88
C SER A 14 -8.66 11.98 5.32
N ALA A 15 -9.24 12.31 4.18
CA ALA A 15 -9.27 13.67 3.67
C ALA A 15 -10.72 14.14 3.54
N GLY A 16 -11.26 14.67 4.63
CA GLY A 16 -12.58 15.31 4.63
C GLY A 16 -13.30 15.22 5.98
N SER A 17 -13.07 16.22 6.82
CA SER A 17 -13.77 16.55 8.09
C SER A 17 -13.33 15.83 9.38
N ALA A 18 -13.25 16.65 10.43
CA ALA A 18 -12.99 16.38 11.85
C ALA A 18 -11.51 16.17 12.29
N PRO A 19 -10.86 17.19 12.88
CA PRO A 19 -9.56 17.05 13.57
C PRO A 19 -9.59 16.11 14.80
N ALA A 20 -10.75 15.54 15.13
CA ALA A 20 -10.93 14.55 16.18
C ALA A 20 -10.46 13.12 15.79
N VAL A 21 -10.32 12.81 14.50
CA VAL A 21 -9.98 11.44 14.04
C VAL A 21 -8.45 11.23 13.94
N GLU A 22 -7.67 12.30 13.70
CA GLU A 22 -6.19 12.23 13.68
C GLU A 22 -5.60 11.78 15.04
N GLY A 23 -6.27 12.12 16.14
CA GLY A 23 -5.89 11.67 17.49
C GLY A 23 -6.19 10.20 17.76
N ALA A 24 -7.25 9.65 17.16
CA ALA A 24 -7.65 8.25 17.35
C ALA A 24 -6.79 7.27 16.55
N VAL A 25 -6.27 7.69 15.38
CA VAL A 25 -5.43 6.85 14.51
C VAL A 25 -4.03 6.61 15.09
N ARG A 26 -3.48 7.56 15.88
CA ARG A 26 -2.20 7.37 16.58
C ARG A 26 -2.30 6.68 17.94
N ALA A 27 -3.48 6.66 18.56
CA ALA A 27 -3.66 6.14 19.91
C ALA A 27 -3.82 4.61 19.98
N PHE A 28 -4.15 3.94 18.87
CA PHE A 28 -4.50 2.52 18.90
C PHE A 28 -3.31 1.53 18.87
N ALA A 29 -2.06 2.00 18.83
CA ALA A 29 -0.95 1.12 18.43
C ALA A 29 0.37 1.20 19.23
N SER A 30 0.48 1.92 20.36
CA SER A 30 1.83 2.03 20.96
C SER A 30 1.96 2.17 22.47
N GLY A 31 0.88 2.05 23.26
CA GLY A 31 0.93 2.29 24.71
C GLY A 31 1.07 1.06 25.63
N ALA A 32 0.87 -0.16 25.12
CA ALA A 32 0.98 -1.39 25.90
C ALA A 32 2.07 -2.27 25.29
N GLY A 33 2.78 -3.06 26.11
CA GLY A 33 3.72 -4.06 25.61
C GLY A 33 3.08 -4.92 24.51
N ALA A 34 3.89 -5.43 23.59
CA ALA A 34 3.42 -6.14 22.41
C ALA A 34 2.34 -7.16 22.76
N THR A 35 1.13 -6.98 22.24
CA THR A 35 0.05 -7.92 22.48
C THR A 35 0.36 -9.23 21.76
N LYS A 36 -0.18 -10.35 22.23
CA LYS A 36 -0.02 -11.65 21.53
C LYS A 36 -0.38 -11.54 20.04
N LYS A 37 -1.38 -10.74 19.69
CA LYS A 37 -1.76 -10.48 18.29
C LYS A 37 -0.68 -9.70 17.53
N ASP A 38 -0.03 -8.69 18.14
CA ASP A 38 1.10 -7.98 17.50
C ASP A 38 2.22 -8.95 17.14
N VAL A 39 2.57 -9.83 18.07
CA VAL A 39 3.59 -10.86 17.87
C VAL A 39 3.19 -11.82 16.76
N LEU A 40 1.95 -12.32 16.74
CA LEU A 40 1.47 -13.24 15.70
C LEU A 40 1.54 -12.63 14.29
N TYR A 41 1.22 -11.34 14.13
CA TYR A 41 1.35 -10.65 12.84
C TYR A 41 2.82 -10.40 12.46
N ASN A 42 3.71 -10.24 13.44
CA ASN A 42 5.13 -9.97 13.23
C ASN A 42 6.03 -11.22 13.19
N LEU A 43 5.51 -12.42 13.45
CA LEU A 43 6.29 -13.68 13.42
C LEU A 43 7.05 -13.91 12.11
N SER A 44 6.53 -13.40 11.00
CA SER A 44 7.14 -13.51 9.67
C SER A 44 7.70 -12.20 9.13
N ASN A 45 7.72 -11.15 9.95
CA ASN A 45 8.21 -9.83 9.61
C ASN A 45 9.72 -9.74 9.92
N PRO A 46 10.60 -9.59 8.91
CA PRO A 46 12.05 -9.50 9.10
C PRO A 46 12.51 -8.10 9.54
N ASP A 47 11.58 -7.18 9.78
CA ASP A 47 11.91 -5.85 10.31
C ASP A 47 12.62 -5.97 11.68
N PRO A 48 13.74 -5.27 11.91
CA PRO A 48 14.52 -5.42 13.14
C PRO A 48 13.76 -5.11 14.43
N GLU A 49 12.86 -4.12 14.42
CA GLU A 49 12.05 -3.78 15.59
C GLU A 49 10.98 -4.85 15.83
N ALA A 50 10.36 -5.35 14.76
CA ALA A 50 9.43 -6.47 14.81
C ALA A 50 10.10 -7.77 15.31
N GLU A 51 11.32 -8.07 14.84
CA GLU A 51 12.10 -9.22 15.29
C GLU A 51 12.50 -9.11 16.76
N SER A 52 12.94 -7.93 17.21
CA SER A 52 13.28 -7.69 18.62
C SER A 52 12.06 -7.92 19.51
N MET A 53 10.90 -7.38 19.10
CA MET A 53 9.62 -7.57 19.79
C MET A 53 9.25 -9.05 19.90
N VAL A 54 9.36 -9.82 18.80
CA VAL A 54 9.09 -11.27 18.80
C VAL A 54 10.07 -12.01 19.71
N LYS A 55 11.37 -11.69 19.65
CA LYS A 55 12.42 -12.31 20.48
C LYS A 55 12.20 -12.03 21.96
N GLU A 56 11.84 -10.80 22.34
CA GLU A 56 11.49 -10.44 23.72
C GLU A 56 10.28 -11.21 24.23
N TYR A 57 9.22 -11.31 23.40
CA TYR A 57 8.03 -12.08 23.75
C TYR A 57 8.34 -13.57 23.93
N LEU A 58 9.06 -14.19 22.98
CA LEU A 58 9.49 -15.59 23.08
C LEU A 58 10.42 -15.83 24.27
N GLY A 59 11.32 -14.89 24.56
CA GLY A 59 12.18 -14.93 25.74
C GLY A 59 11.39 -14.89 27.05
N SER A 60 10.28 -14.14 27.10
CA SER A 60 9.37 -14.13 28.26
C SER A 60 8.63 -15.46 28.44
N LEU A 61 8.17 -16.08 27.35
CA LEU A 61 7.55 -17.41 27.38
C LEU A 61 8.55 -18.49 27.82
N TYR A 62 9.79 -18.43 27.32
CA TYR A 62 10.86 -19.33 27.74
C TYR A 62 11.16 -19.22 29.24
N LYS A 63 11.06 -18.01 29.82
CA LYS A 63 11.20 -17.76 31.26
C LYS A 63 9.96 -18.12 32.09
N GLY A 64 8.94 -18.75 31.49
CA GLY A 64 7.78 -19.31 32.19
C GLY A 64 6.52 -18.44 32.16
N ALA A 65 6.45 -17.39 31.33
CA ALA A 65 5.20 -16.68 31.09
C ALA A 65 4.18 -17.59 30.40
N LYS A 66 2.90 -17.53 30.81
CA LYS A 66 1.83 -18.32 30.18
C LYS A 66 1.37 -17.66 28.88
N LEU A 67 1.22 -18.46 27.83
CA LEU A 67 0.64 -17.98 26.57
C LEU A 67 -0.83 -17.59 26.79
N GLU A 68 -1.18 -16.34 26.52
CA GLU A 68 -2.57 -15.88 26.62
C GLU A 68 -3.48 -16.65 25.65
N PRO A 69 -4.68 -17.06 26.05
CA PRO A 69 -5.62 -17.74 25.14
C PRO A 69 -6.09 -16.78 24.04
N THR A 70 -6.21 -17.30 22.80
CA THR A 70 -6.72 -16.51 21.68
C THR A 70 -8.24 -16.36 21.85
N LYS A 71 -8.72 -15.14 22.11
CA LYS A 71 -10.17 -14.86 22.09
C LYS A 71 -10.66 -14.82 20.64
N ALA A 72 -11.45 -15.82 20.25
CA ALA A 72 -12.27 -15.76 19.05
C ALA A 72 -13.59 -15.08 19.44
N ASP A 73 -13.72 -13.79 19.12
CA ASP A 73 -15.00 -13.09 19.26
C ASP A 73 -15.52 -12.82 17.84
N ASP A 74 -16.22 -13.83 17.31
CA ASP A 74 -16.80 -13.83 15.95
C ASP A 74 -17.97 -12.83 15.83
N SER A 75 -18.43 -12.25 16.94
CA SER A 75 -19.54 -11.27 17.01
C SER A 75 -19.19 -9.85 16.52
N LEU A 76 -17.91 -9.57 16.24
CA LEU A 76 -17.41 -8.24 15.89
C LEU A 76 -16.57 -8.24 14.59
N GLU A 77 -17.10 -8.80 13.50
CA GLU A 77 -16.41 -8.87 12.20
C GLU A 77 -15.88 -7.51 11.73
N LEU A 78 -16.62 -6.42 11.94
CA LEU A 78 -16.19 -5.07 11.56
C LEU A 78 -14.97 -4.62 12.35
N THR A 79 -14.98 -4.82 13.67
CA THR A 79 -13.86 -4.48 14.55
C THR A 79 -12.63 -5.31 14.21
N SER A 80 -12.82 -6.60 13.91
CA SER A 80 -11.74 -7.49 13.47
C SER A 80 -11.13 -7.06 12.12
N LYS A 81 -11.96 -6.64 11.14
CA LYS A 81 -11.50 -6.10 9.85
C LYS A 81 -10.72 -4.80 10.03
N ILE A 82 -11.20 -3.90 10.90
CA ILE A 82 -10.53 -2.64 11.21
C ILE A 82 -9.18 -2.91 11.90
N GLU A 83 -9.16 -3.79 12.90
CA GLU A 83 -7.95 -4.18 13.63
C GLU A 83 -6.92 -4.81 12.68
N LYS A 84 -7.33 -5.75 11.82
CA LYS A 84 -6.47 -6.34 10.79
C LYS A 84 -5.89 -5.28 9.85
N LYS A 85 -6.68 -4.27 9.44
CA LYS A 85 -6.19 -3.17 8.60
C LYS A 85 -5.09 -2.37 9.30
N TYR A 86 -5.29 -1.98 10.56
CA TYR A 86 -4.30 -1.20 11.30
C TYR A 86 -3.02 -1.98 11.61
N ARG A 87 -3.13 -3.28 11.93
CA ARG A 87 -1.97 -4.15 12.11
C ARG A 87 -1.17 -4.31 10.83
N ALA A 88 -1.85 -4.57 9.71
CA ALA A 88 -1.20 -4.62 8.40
C ALA A 88 -0.53 -3.28 8.04
N ALA A 89 -1.15 -2.15 8.39
CA ALA A 89 -0.58 -0.83 8.17
C ALA A 89 0.72 -0.63 8.97
N MET A 90 0.81 -1.11 10.21
CA MET A 90 2.06 -1.04 10.99
C MET A 90 3.22 -1.79 10.31
N VAL A 91 2.95 -3.02 9.83
CA VAL A 91 3.97 -3.82 9.12
C VAL A 91 4.39 -3.14 7.82
N VAL A 92 3.42 -2.60 7.07
CA VAL A 92 3.69 -1.90 5.80
C VAL A 92 4.48 -0.61 6.04
N GLU A 93 4.13 0.19 7.05
CA GLU A 93 4.75 1.48 7.31
C GLU A 93 6.25 1.34 7.60
N THR A 94 6.64 0.44 8.51
CA THR A 94 8.05 0.22 8.83
C THR A 94 8.79 -0.46 7.67
N GLY A 95 8.18 -1.48 7.07
CA GLY A 95 8.80 -2.21 5.98
C GLY A 95 9.02 -1.37 4.71
N LEU A 96 8.14 -0.39 4.42
CA LEU A 96 8.32 0.51 3.28
C LEU A 96 9.59 1.36 3.42
N GLN A 97 9.92 1.78 4.64
CA GLN A 97 11.12 2.58 4.91
C GLN A 97 12.42 1.79 4.68
N ASN A 98 12.35 0.46 4.72
CA ASN A 98 13.47 -0.45 4.48
C ASN A 98 13.66 -0.82 2.99
N ILE A 99 12.74 -0.42 2.10
CA ILE A 99 12.82 -0.72 0.66
C ILE A 99 13.49 0.44 -0.07
N SER A 100 14.61 0.17 -0.73
CA SER A 100 15.32 1.16 -1.54
C SER A 100 14.52 1.53 -2.80
N VAL A 101 14.29 2.83 -3.01
CA VAL A 101 13.57 3.36 -4.18
C VAL A 101 14.54 3.61 -5.34
N PRO A 102 14.44 2.90 -6.48
CA PRO A 102 15.39 3.03 -7.59
C PRO A 102 15.08 4.25 -8.50
N LEU A 103 15.19 5.48 -7.99
CA LEU A 103 14.84 6.71 -8.72
C LEU A 103 15.67 6.95 -10.01
N GLY A 104 16.88 6.40 -10.08
CA GLY A 104 17.78 6.48 -11.23
C GLY A 104 17.71 5.29 -12.19
N PHE A 105 16.63 4.51 -12.19
CA PHE A 105 16.55 3.29 -13.00
C PHE A 105 16.72 3.56 -14.51
N ASP A 106 17.32 2.60 -15.21
CA ASP A 106 17.47 2.63 -16.66
C ASP A 106 16.24 2.02 -17.34
N LYS A 107 15.64 2.76 -18.29
CA LYS A 107 14.50 2.28 -19.08
C LYS A 107 14.86 1.08 -19.96
N SER A 108 16.14 0.92 -20.32
CA SER A 108 16.64 -0.22 -21.08
C SER A 108 16.80 -1.48 -20.20
N ASN A 109 16.98 -1.30 -18.88
CA ASN A 109 17.15 -2.40 -17.92
C ASN A 109 16.31 -2.19 -16.65
N LEU A 110 15.13 -2.80 -16.64
CA LEU A 110 14.15 -2.70 -15.54
C LEU A 110 14.42 -3.65 -14.37
N ALA A 111 15.61 -4.25 -14.24
CA ALA A 111 15.92 -5.20 -13.17
C ALA A 111 15.75 -4.59 -11.75
N SER A 112 16.16 -3.34 -11.56
CA SER A 112 15.98 -2.62 -10.28
C SER A 112 14.50 -2.36 -9.98
N VAL A 113 13.71 -2.00 -10.99
CA VAL A 113 12.26 -1.81 -10.86
C VAL A 113 11.55 -3.12 -10.54
N LYS A 114 11.98 -4.22 -11.18
CA LYS A 114 11.47 -5.57 -10.86
C LYS A 114 11.77 -5.96 -9.41
N ARG A 115 12.97 -5.66 -8.91
CA ARG A 115 13.36 -5.89 -7.51
C ARG A 115 12.47 -5.09 -6.57
N TYR A 116 12.34 -3.80 -6.79
CA TYR A 116 11.45 -2.92 -6.01
C TYR A 116 10.00 -3.44 -5.97
N ALA A 117 9.44 -3.80 -7.13
CA ALA A 117 8.09 -4.36 -7.21
C ALA A 117 7.97 -5.76 -6.56
N ALA A 118 9.07 -6.51 -6.44
CA ALA A 118 9.09 -7.78 -5.73
C ALA A 118 9.15 -7.57 -4.21
N GLU A 119 9.98 -6.64 -3.73
CA GLU A 119 10.09 -6.26 -2.32
C GLU A 119 8.76 -5.73 -1.77
N LEU A 120 8.06 -4.87 -2.53
CA LEU A 120 6.71 -4.41 -2.16
C LEU A 120 5.70 -5.55 -2.03
N ARG A 121 5.79 -6.58 -2.89
CA ARG A 121 4.90 -7.75 -2.80
C ARG A 121 5.25 -8.65 -1.61
N THR A 122 6.54 -8.82 -1.32
CA THR A 122 7.01 -9.56 -0.15
C THR A 122 6.52 -8.88 1.13
N LEU A 123 6.65 -7.55 1.20
CA LEU A 123 6.13 -6.74 2.32
C LEU A 123 4.62 -6.87 2.47
N ALA A 124 3.86 -6.77 1.37
CA ALA A 124 2.41 -6.96 1.42
C ALA A 124 2.03 -8.36 1.93
N LYS A 125 2.77 -9.40 1.53
CA LYS A 125 2.56 -10.77 2.03
C LYS A 125 2.87 -10.89 3.53
N GLN A 126 3.94 -10.26 4.01
CA GLN A 126 4.28 -10.21 5.44
C GLN A 126 3.20 -9.51 6.25
N ALA A 127 2.60 -8.44 5.70
CA ALA A 127 1.46 -7.74 6.30
C ALA A 127 0.13 -8.52 6.22
N GLY A 128 0.12 -9.72 5.63
CA GLY A 128 -1.06 -10.59 5.55
C GLY A 128 -2.02 -10.29 4.39
N PHE A 129 -1.58 -9.52 3.39
CA PHE A 129 -2.32 -9.35 2.13
C PHE A 129 -2.07 -10.53 1.19
N GLU A 130 -3.08 -10.89 0.41
CA GLU A 130 -2.92 -11.79 -0.72
C GLU A 130 -2.26 -11.09 -1.91
N CYS A 131 -2.17 -11.79 -3.04
CA CYS A 131 -1.69 -11.14 -4.25
C CYS A 131 -2.63 -9.99 -4.67
N PRO A 132 -2.10 -8.89 -5.22
CA PRO A 132 -2.89 -7.67 -5.45
C PRO A 132 -4.15 -7.87 -6.31
N ILE A 133 -4.06 -8.78 -7.29
CA ILE A 133 -5.20 -9.12 -8.15
C ILE A 133 -6.33 -9.72 -7.30
N ARG A 134 -6.03 -10.67 -6.39
CA ARG A 134 -7.06 -11.28 -5.54
C ARG A 134 -7.66 -10.28 -4.55
N GLU A 135 -6.84 -9.42 -3.96
CA GLU A 135 -7.32 -8.35 -3.05
C GLU A 135 -8.28 -7.39 -3.75
N VAL A 136 -7.94 -6.94 -4.97
CA VAL A 136 -8.81 -6.06 -5.76
C VAL A 136 -10.07 -6.81 -6.21
N THR A 137 -9.94 -8.05 -6.69
CA THR A 137 -11.09 -8.88 -7.10
C THR A 137 -12.07 -9.10 -5.95
N LYS A 138 -11.58 -9.33 -4.72
CA LYS A 138 -12.46 -9.45 -3.54
C LYS A 138 -13.25 -8.16 -3.31
N ARG A 139 -12.61 -7.00 -3.35
CA ARG A 139 -13.30 -5.70 -3.18
C ARG A 139 -14.34 -5.43 -4.26
N VAL A 140 -14.03 -5.78 -5.51
CA VAL A 140 -14.97 -5.66 -6.62
C VAL A 140 -16.13 -6.65 -6.46
N ALA A 141 -15.86 -7.89 -6.04
CA ALA A 141 -16.88 -8.89 -5.79
C ALA A 141 -17.81 -8.52 -4.62
N GLU A 142 -17.27 -8.00 -3.52
CA GLU A 142 -18.06 -7.46 -2.38
C GLU A 142 -18.98 -6.32 -2.84
N THR A 143 -18.48 -5.45 -3.73
CA THR A 143 -19.29 -4.36 -4.31
C THR A 143 -20.36 -4.91 -5.24
N ALA A 144 -20.01 -5.86 -6.12
CA ALA A 144 -20.93 -6.48 -7.07
C ALA A 144 -22.04 -7.28 -6.40
N ALA A 145 -21.78 -7.90 -5.25
CA ALA A 145 -22.77 -8.68 -4.50
C ALA A 145 -23.97 -7.84 -4.00
N THR A 146 -23.82 -6.51 -3.96
CA THR A 146 -24.85 -5.58 -3.46
C THR A 146 -25.18 -4.48 -4.45
N ALA A 147 -24.74 -4.60 -5.71
CA ALA A 147 -25.02 -3.62 -6.75
C ALA A 147 -26.19 -4.09 -7.61
N ASP A 148 -27.17 -3.22 -7.84
CA ASP A 148 -28.38 -3.55 -8.60
C ASP A 148 -28.16 -3.38 -10.12
N SER A 149 -27.10 -2.68 -10.52
CA SER A 149 -26.79 -2.39 -11.93
C SER A 149 -25.28 -2.33 -12.20
N VAL A 150 -24.92 -2.45 -13.48
CA VAL A 150 -23.53 -2.25 -13.92
C VAL A 150 -23.07 -0.82 -13.62
N LYS A 151 -23.94 0.18 -13.80
CA LYS A 151 -23.63 1.59 -13.50
C LYS A 151 -23.28 1.81 -12.02
N GLU A 152 -24.05 1.21 -11.12
CA GLU A 152 -23.80 1.29 -9.69
C GLU A 152 -22.47 0.61 -9.31
N LEU A 153 -22.21 -0.59 -9.86
CA LEU A 153 -20.94 -1.29 -9.66
C LEU A 153 -19.74 -0.44 -10.09
N LEU A 154 -19.80 0.18 -11.28
CA LEU A 154 -18.73 1.03 -11.80
C LEU A 154 -18.51 2.25 -10.89
N THR A 155 -19.59 2.90 -10.47
CA THR A 155 -19.53 4.10 -9.62
C THR A 155 -18.92 3.78 -8.26
N ARG A 156 -19.37 2.70 -7.61
CA ARG A 156 -18.84 2.25 -6.31
C ARG A 156 -17.40 1.73 -6.40
N SER A 157 -16.97 1.28 -7.58
CA SER A 157 -15.61 0.78 -7.82
C SER A 157 -14.67 1.81 -8.45
N GLN A 158 -15.11 3.05 -8.67
CA GLN A 158 -14.36 4.08 -9.40
C GLN A 158 -12.93 4.27 -8.85
N SER A 159 -12.76 4.24 -7.53
CA SER A 159 -11.44 4.40 -6.89
C SER A 159 -10.45 3.27 -7.15
N LEU A 160 -10.89 2.14 -7.71
CA LEU A 160 -10.07 0.96 -7.97
C LEU A 160 -9.58 0.88 -9.42
N MET A 161 -10.05 1.77 -10.30
CA MET A 161 -9.72 1.80 -11.72
C MET A 161 -9.14 3.16 -12.12
N SER A 162 -8.47 3.23 -13.27
CA SER A 162 -7.98 4.52 -13.77
C SER A 162 -9.15 5.37 -14.28
N PRO A 163 -9.05 6.71 -14.24
CA PRO A 163 -10.10 7.60 -14.75
C PRO A 163 -10.46 7.33 -16.21
N GLU A 164 -9.48 6.96 -17.03
CA GLU A 164 -9.66 6.67 -18.45
C GLU A 164 -10.49 5.39 -18.66
N LEU A 165 -10.16 4.33 -17.90
CA LEU A 165 -10.91 3.07 -17.95
C LEU A 165 -12.33 3.26 -17.40
N TYR A 166 -12.49 4.00 -16.32
CA TYR A 166 -13.81 4.34 -15.75
C TYR A 166 -14.68 5.10 -16.76
N GLY A 167 -14.11 6.13 -17.40
CA GLY A 167 -14.80 6.93 -18.41
C GLY A 167 -15.28 6.07 -19.58
N ALA A 168 -14.39 5.25 -20.15
CA ALA A 168 -14.72 4.36 -21.26
C ALA A 168 -15.82 3.33 -20.91
N LEU A 169 -15.76 2.74 -19.70
CA LEU A 169 -16.77 1.78 -19.25
C LEU A 169 -18.12 2.45 -19.01
N THR A 170 -18.13 3.64 -18.40
CA THR A 170 -19.38 4.40 -18.13
C THR A 170 -20.02 4.86 -19.44
N GLU A 171 -19.23 5.26 -20.43
CA GLU A 171 -19.73 5.58 -21.77
C GLU A 171 -20.34 4.34 -22.45
N ALA A 172 -19.70 3.18 -22.33
CA ALA A 172 -20.24 1.93 -22.86
C ALA A 172 -21.58 1.54 -22.21
N VAL A 173 -21.74 1.77 -20.89
CA VAL A 173 -23.03 1.59 -20.21
C VAL A 173 -24.06 2.54 -20.81
N ALA A 174 -23.76 3.84 -20.91
CA ALA A 174 -24.69 4.84 -21.44
C ALA A 174 -25.13 4.51 -22.88
N GLN A 175 -24.22 4.06 -23.73
CA GLN A 175 -24.54 3.67 -25.10
C GLN A 175 -25.48 2.45 -25.16
N VAL A 176 -25.29 1.45 -24.30
CA VAL A 176 -26.14 0.24 -24.27
C VAL A 176 -27.51 0.54 -23.64
N GLU A 177 -27.56 1.33 -22.58
CA GLU A 177 -28.83 1.74 -21.97
C GLU A 177 -29.65 2.60 -22.96
N ALA A 178 -28.98 3.48 -23.72
CA ALA A 178 -29.64 4.27 -24.77
C ALA A 178 -30.12 3.42 -25.97
N SER A 179 -29.37 2.37 -26.36
CA SER A 179 -29.77 1.51 -27.49
C SER A 179 -30.89 0.53 -27.13
N THR A 180 -30.97 0.13 -25.86
CA THR A 180 -31.94 -0.88 -25.39
C THR A 180 -33.13 -0.31 -24.63
N ASN A 181 -33.10 0.98 -24.26
CA ASN A 181 -34.08 1.65 -23.39
C ASN A 181 -34.31 0.89 -22.06
N ALA A 182 -33.29 0.20 -21.57
CA ALA A 182 -33.35 -0.62 -20.37
C ALA A 182 -32.11 -0.41 -19.49
N THR A 183 -32.29 -0.50 -18.17
CA THR A 183 -31.18 -0.46 -17.21
C THR A 183 -30.29 -1.69 -17.40
N LEU A 184 -28.98 -1.47 -17.43
CA LEU A 184 -28.03 -2.57 -17.58
C LEU A 184 -27.80 -3.30 -16.24
N THR A 185 -28.35 -4.50 -16.12
CA THR A 185 -28.25 -5.38 -14.94
C THR A 185 -27.00 -6.26 -14.97
N LEU A 186 -26.63 -6.85 -13.83
CA LEU A 186 -25.48 -7.76 -13.67
C LEU A 186 -25.83 -9.25 -13.92
N ASP A 187 -26.77 -9.53 -14.82
CA ASP A 187 -27.34 -10.88 -14.98
C ASP A 187 -26.48 -11.86 -15.81
N GLY A 188 -25.48 -11.37 -16.54
CA GLY A 188 -24.58 -12.20 -17.36
C GLY A 188 -25.20 -12.79 -18.63
N ALA A 189 -26.52 -12.70 -18.80
CA ALA A 189 -27.26 -13.46 -19.80
C ALA A 189 -28.10 -12.60 -20.75
N SER A 190 -28.52 -11.41 -20.31
CA SER A 190 -29.38 -10.54 -21.11
C SER A 190 -28.69 -10.10 -22.41
N PRO A 191 -29.45 -9.83 -23.49
CA PRO A 191 -28.90 -9.28 -24.72
C PRO A 191 -28.12 -7.98 -24.49
N ALA A 192 -28.64 -7.09 -23.64
CA ALA A 192 -27.99 -5.84 -23.25
C ALA A 192 -26.63 -6.11 -22.56
N TYR A 193 -26.57 -7.06 -21.62
CA TYR A 193 -25.31 -7.45 -20.98
C TYR A 193 -24.31 -8.03 -21.98
N LYS A 194 -24.75 -8.85 -22.94
CA LYS A 194 -23.87 -9.41 -23.99
C LYS A 194 -23.34 -8.33 -24.92
N GLU A 195 -24.15 -7.32 -25.26
CA GLU A 195 -23.69 -6.16 -26.03
C GLU A 195 -22.66 -5.34 -25.25
N PHE A 196 -22.94 -5.06 -23.97
CA PHE A 196 -21.99 -4.41 -23.08
C PHE A 196 -20.67 -5.19 -22.95
N ALA A 197 -20.72 -6.51 -22.73
CA ALA A 197 -19.53 -7.35 -22.63
C ALA A 197 -18.65 -7.28 -23.88
N LYS A 198 -19.24 -7.24 -25.09
CA LYS A 198 -18.48 -7.04 -26.34
C LYS A 198 -17.79 -5.67 -26.39
N LYS A 199 -18.47 -4.60 -25.94
CA LYS A 199 -17.86 -3.27 -25.81
C LYS A 199 -16.71 -3.27 -24.79
N VAL A 200 -16.87 -3.97 -23.66
CA VAL A 200 -15.82 -4.12 -22.65
C VAL A 200 -14.60 -4.86 -23.22
N GLU A 201 -14.78 -5.90 -24.03
CA GLU A 201 -13.66 -6.58 -24.69
C GLU A 201 -12.89 -5.65 -25.65
N ALA A 202 -13.62 -4.80 -26.40
CA ALA A 202 -13.00 -3.81 -27.28
C ALA A 202 -12.23 -2.74 -26.48
N ILE A 203 -12.80 -2.24 -25.38
CA ILE A 203 -12.15 -1.31 -24.45
C ILE A 203 -10.89 -1.96 -23.86
N ALA A 204 -10.98 -3.18 -23.35
CA ALA A 204 -9.84 -3.90 -22.80
C ALA A 204 -8.70 -4.00 -23.83
N LYS A 205 -9.01 -4.34 -25.08
CA LYS A 205 -8.03 -4.38 -26.17
C LYS A 205 -7.41 -3.00 -26.44
N ALA A 206 -8.20 -1.93 -26.47
CA ALA A 206 -7.71 -0.56 -26.67
C ALA A 206 -6.76 -0.11 -25.54
N HIS A 207 -6.99 -0.57 -24.30
CA HIS A 207 -6.13 -0.31 -23.15
C HIS A 207 -4.94 -1.30 -23.02
N GLY A 208 -4.77 -2.23 -23.97
CA GLY A 208 -3.71 -3.24 -23.93
C GLY A 208 -3.89 -4.31 -22.85
N ILE A 209 -5.13 -4.53 -22.40
CA ILE A 209 -5.50 -5.53 -21.41
C ILE A 209 -5.90 -6.83 -22.15
N PRO A 210 -5.24 -7.97 -21.92
CA PRO A 210 -5.52 -9.22 -22.61
C PRO A 210 -6.76 -9.91 -21.99
N GLY A 211 -7.95 -9.33 -22.17
CA GLY A 211 -9.19 -9.73 -21.50
C GLY A 211 -9.48 -11.24 -21.56
N LYS A 212 -9.31 -11.86 -22.74
CA LYS A 212 -9.48 -13.32 -22.91
C LYS A 212 -8.56 -14.14 -22.01
N VAL A 213 -7.27 -13.82 -21.97
CA VAL A 213 -6.28 -14.51 -21.11
C VAL A 213 -6.66 -14.37 -19.63
N LEU A 214 -7.12 -13.18 -19.21
CA LEU A 214 -7.53 -12.95 -17.83
C LEU A 214 -8.76 -13.76 -17.44
N VAL A 215 -9.78 -13.80 -18.32
CA VAL A 215 -11.02 -14.55 -18.10
C VAL A 215 -10.76 -16.06 -18.11
N ASP A 216 -10.02 -16.56 -19.10
CA ASP A 216 -9.73 -18.00 -19.24
C ASP A 216 -8.87 -18.51 -18.06
N ASN A 217 -7.91 -17.70 -17.58
CA ASN A 217 -7.16 -18.01 -16.36
C ASN A 217 -8.04 -17.96 -15.10
N ALA A 218 -8.95 -16.98 -14.97
CA ALA A 218 -9.83 -16.87 -13.82
C ALA A 218 -10.85 -18.02 -13.72
N ARG A 219 -11.29 -18.56 -14.86
CA ARG A 219 -12.20 -19.71 -14.95
C ARG A 219 -11.50 -21.06 -14.73
N GLY A 220 -10.17 -21.09 -14.71
CA GLY A 220 -9.40 -22.34 -14.68
C GLY A 220 -9.54 -23.16 -15.96
N THR A 221 -9.97 -22.55 -17.06
CA THR A 221 -10.19 -23.20 -18.36
C THR A 221 -9.03 -23.00 -19.33
N GLY A 222 -8.00 -22.26 -18.91
CA GLY A 222 -6.78 -22.03 -19.69
C GLY A 222 -5.82 -23.21 -19.63
N ASP A 223 -5.09 -23.41 -20.73
CA ASP A 223 -3.95 -24.32 -20.81
C ASP A 223 -2.67 -23.70 -20.18
N ASP A 224 -1.58 -24.47 -20.17
CA ASP A 224 -0.27 -23.99 -19.69
C ASP A 224 0.19 -22.71 -20.42
N THR A 225 -0.17 -22.56 -21.70
CA THR A 225 0.10 -21.35 -22.49
C THR A 225 -0.60 -20.14 -21.88
N THR A 226 -1.88 -20.28 -21.56
CA THR A 226 -2.70 -19.23 -20.93
C THR A 226 -2.15 -18.84 -19.56
N ALA A 227 -1.76 -19.82 -18.74
CA ALA A 227 -1.16 -19.56 -17.43
C ALA A 227 0.18 -18.79 -17.55
N ARG A 228 1.02 -19.14 -18.52
CA ARG A 228 2.28 -18.41 -18.80
C ARG A 228 2.02 -16.99 -19.29
N GLN A 229 1.07 -16.80 -20.20
CA GLN A 229 0.69 -15.47 -20.70
C GLN A 229 0.12 -14.59 -19.58
N TYR A 230 -0.71 -15.16 -18.70
CA TYR A 230 -1.23 -14.48 -17.52
C TYR A 230 -0.11 -14.06 -16.56
N ALA A 231 0.83 -14.96 -16.25
CA ALA A 231 1.97 -14.66 -15.39
C ALA A 231 2.85 -13.54 -15.96
N LEU A 232 3.14 -13.58 -17.27
CA LEU A 232 3.90 -12.55 -17.98
C LEU A 232 3.17 -11.21 -17.95
N TRP A 233 1.87 -11.19 -18.22
CA TRP A 233 1.06 -9.98 -18.13
C TRP A 233 1.09 -9.39 -16.72
N ARG A 234 0.93 -10.23 -15.68
CA ARG A 234 0.95 -9.81 -14.27
C ARG A 234 2.29 -9.18 -13.89
N GLU A 235 3.41 -9.75 -14.35
CA GLU A 235 4.73 -9.17 -14.13
C GLU A 235 4.83 -7.81 -14.82
N ARG A 236 4.51 -7.73 -16.12
CA ARG A 236 4.56 -6.50 -16.90
C ARG A 236 3.67 -5.39 -16.33
N ALA A 237 2.45 -5.73 -15.88
CA ALA A 237 1.52 -4.78 -15.28
C ALA A 237 2.09 -4.19 -13.99
N ALA A 238 2.66 -5.02 -13.12
CA ALA A 238 3.26 -4.53 -11.88
C ALA A 238 4.55 -3.73 -12.11
N VAL A 239 5.37 -4.10 -13.08
CA VAL A 239 6.54 -3.31 -13.47
C VAL A 239 6.11 -1.97 -14.04
N LYS A 240 5.10 -1.93 -14.92
CA LYS A 240 4.54 -0.68 -15.45
C LYS A 240 3.99 0.22 -14.33
N ASP A 241 3.29 -0.36 -13.37
CA ASP A 241 2.79 0.34 -12.19
C ASP A 241 3.93 0.92 -11.35
N ALA A 242 4.99 0.14 -11.10
CA ALA A 242 6.16 0.60 -10.36
C ALA A 242 6.93 1.69 -11.11
N VAL A 243 7.12 1.55 -12.44
CA VAL A 243 7.73 2.61 -13.28
C VAL A 243 6.94 3.91 -13.15
N THR A 244 5.61 3.84 -13.19
CA THR A 244 4.76 5.03 -13.08
C THR A 244 4.93 5.73 -11.73
N GLU A 245 4.97 4.96 -10.63
CA GLU A 245 5.22 5.52 -9.29
C GLU A 245 6.62 6.13 -9.20
N LEU A 246 7.64 5.45 -9.72
CA LEU A 246 9.03 5.92 -9.67
C LEU A 246 9.24 7.19 -10.49
N GLU A 247 8.62 7.29 -11.67
CA GLU A 247 8.66 8.52 -12.49
C GLU A 247 7.92 9.67 -11.79
N ALA A 248 6.81 9.40 -11.11
CA ALA A 248 6.10 10.41 -10.31
C ALA A 248 6.96 10.89 -9.13
N MET A 249 7.57 9.97 -8.37
CA MET A 249 8.49 10.31 -7.27
C MET A 249 9.72 11.07 -7.78
N LYS A 250 10.26 10.70 -8.94
CA LYS A 250 11.38 11.41 -9.57
C LYS A 250 10.98 12.83 -9.98
N ALA A 251 9.81 13.00 -10.58
CA ALA A 251 9.30 14.32 -10.95
C ALA A 251 9.09 15.21 -9.71
N GLU A 252 8.52 14.66 -8.63
CA GLU A 252 8.35 15.37 -7.37
C GLU A 252 9.70 15.76 -6.74
N ALA A 253 10.64 14.81 -6.64
CA ALA A 253 11.98 15.07 -6.13
C ALA A 253 12.72 16.13 -6.95
N THR A 254 12.58 16.11 -8.28
CA THR A 254 13.16 17.11 -9.19
C THR A 254 12.55 18.48 -8.93
N ALA A 255 11.21 18.58 -8.85
CA ALA A 255 10.53 19.84 -8.58
C ALA A 255 10.90 20.43 -7.21
N VAL A 256 11.04 19.59 -6.19
CA VAL A 256 11.49 20.01 -4.85
C VAL A 256 12.94 20.50 -4.90
N LEU A 257 13.82 19.79 -5.61
CA LEU A 257 15.23 20.18 -5.76
C LEU A 257 15.38 21.48 -6.55
N ASP A 258 14.67 21.65 -7.67
CA ASP A 258 14.70 22.87 -8.48
C ASP A 258 14.24 24.08 -7.65
N LYS A 259 13.17 23.92 -6.88
CA LYS A 259 12.70 24.94 -5.94
C LYS A 259 13.71 25.24 -4.83
N HIS A 260 14.44 24.23 -4.38
CA HIS A 260 15.47 24.37 -3.35
C HIS A 260 16.71 25.10 -3.87
N LEU A 261 17.19 24.75 -5.06
CA LEU A 261 18.34 25.36 -5.71
C LEU A 261 18.07 26.81 -6.14
N GLY A 262 16.80 27.21 -6.30
CA GLY A 262 16.41 28.59 -6.52
C GLY A 262 16.53 29.51 -5.30
N LYS A 263 16.89 28.98 -4.11
CA LYS A 263 17.03 29.75 -2.86
C LYS A 263 18.50 30.01 -2.53
N THR A 264 18.75 31.04 -1.71
CA THR A 264 20.09 31.25 -1.15
C THR A 264 20.40 30.21 -0.07
N ALA A 265 21.69 29.90 0.13
CA ALA A 265 22.11 28.95 1.16
C ALA A 265 21.71 29.38 2.58
N GLU A 266 21.59 30.68 2.84
CA GLU A 266 21.11 31.21 4.13
C GLU A 266 19.62 30.97 4.32
N GLN A 267 18.82 31.25 3.28
CA GLN A 267 17.39 30.97 3.29
C GLN A 267 17.14 29.48 3.52
N VAL A 268 17.81 28.61 2.77
CA VAL A 268 17.74 27.15 2.93
C VAL A 268 18.02 26.74 4.38
N ARG A 269 19.14 27.19 4.95
CA ARG A 269 19.53 26.86 6.33
C ARG A 269 18.49 27.31 7.34
N SER A 270 17.98 28.54 7.19
CA SER A 270 16.99 29.10 8.12
C SER A 270 15.65 28.35 8.07
N GLU A 271 15.16 28.00 6.88
CA GLU A 271 13.91 27.27 6.69
C GLU A 271 14.01 25.83 7.23
N GLN A 272 15.11 25.13 6.93
CA GLN A 272 15.33 23.77 7.44
C GLN A 272 15.46 23.74 8.96
N ALA A 273 16.19 24.70 9.55
CA ALA A 273 16.30 24.82 11.00
C ALA A 273 14.94 25.12 11.66
N ALA A 274 14.15 26.03 11.07
CA ALA A 274 12.80 26.33 11.57
C ALA A 274 11.86 25.12 11.48
N ALA A 275 11.90 24.38 10.37
CA ALA A 275 11.10 23.16 10.20
C ALA A 275 11.49 22.06 11.20
N LEU A 276 12.79 21.84 11.41
CA LEU A 276 13.29 20.88 12.40
C LEU A 276 12.87 21.28 13.82
N ALA A 277 13.06 22.55 14.20
CA ALA A 277 12.66 23.06 15.50
C ALA A 277 11.14 22.90 15.73
N ALA A 278 10.32 23.14 14.71
CA ALA A 278 8.87 22.93 14.79
C ALA A 278 8.51 21.44 14.98
N ALA A 279 9.19 20.53 14.28
CA ALA A 279 8.99 19.09 14.43
C ALA A 279 9.37 18.60 15.84
N ILE A 280 10.52 19.04 16.37
CA ILE A 280 10.96 18.72 17.73
C ILE A 280 9.98 19.27 18.75
N LYS A 281 9.59 20.55 18.65
CA LYS A 281 8.61 21.17 19.55
C LYS A 281 7.27 20.43 19.56
N LYS A 282 6.83 19.93 18.39
CA LYS A 282 5.60 19.13 18.27
C LYS A 282 5.74 17.79 19.00
N ALA A 283 6.88 17.11 18.90
CA ALA A 283 7.13 15.87 19.64
C ALA A 283 7.22 16.12 21.16
N GLU A 284 7.94 17.14 21.59
CA GLU A 284 8.07 17.51 23.00
C GLU A 284 6.74 17.93 23.64
N ALA A 285 5.85 18.56 22.88
CA ALA A 285 4.51 18.92 23.33
C ALA A 285 3.61 17.69 23.56
N ALA A 286 3.84 16.60 22.83
CA ALA A 286 3.09 15.36 22.92
C ALA A 286 3.62 14.42 24.04
N LYS A 287 3.89 14.97 25.23
CA LYS A 287 4.47 14.23 26.36
C LYS A 287 3.67 12.97 26.69
N GLY A 288 4.38 11.85 26.86
CA GLY A 288 3.79 10.55 27.18
C GLY A 288 3.23 9.79 25.97
N ALA A 289 3.17 10.41 24.79
CA ALA A 289 2.80 9.69 23.57
C ALA A 289 3.98 8.83 23.08
N PRO A 290 3.80 7.51 22.86
CA PRO A 290 4.90 6.62 22.49
C PRO A 290 5.58 6.99 21.16
N TRP A 291 4.82 7.46 20.17
CA TRP A 291 5.39 7.93 18.89
C TRP A 291 6.34 9.12 19.10
N ALA A 292 6.04 10.00 20.06
CA ALA A 292 6.86 11.17 20.34
C ALA A 292 8.14 10.78 21.08
N THR A 293 8.04 9.84 22.03
CA THR A 293 9.20 9.23 22.69
C THR A 293 10.13 8.56 21.68
N GLN A 294 9.57 7.74 20.78
CA GLN A 294 10.34 7.07 19.73
C GLN A 294 10.98 8.08 18.77
N PHE A 295 10.22 9.08 18.28
CA PHE A 295 10.76 10.12 17.40
C PHE A 295 11.97 10.83 18.03
N LEU A 296 11.89 11.22 19.30
CA LEU A 296 13.00 11.87 20.01
C LEU A 296 14.18 10.91 20.24
N ALA A 297 13.93 9.62 20.41
CA ALA A 297 14.98 8.60 20.47
C ALA A 297 15.68 8.43 19.11
N ASP A 298 14.92 8.42 18.02
CA ASP A 298 15.46 8.31 16.66
C ASP A 298 16.30 9.53 16.27
N VAL A 299 15.89 10.75 16.67
CA VAL A 299 16.72 11.96 16.51
C VAL A 299 18.07 11.81 17.21
N LYS A 300 18.10 11.22 18.42
CA LYS A 300 19.37 10.95 19.13
C LYS A 300 20.19 9.86 18.44
N ARG A 301 19.56 8.84 17.84
CA ARG A 301 20.25 7.81 17.07
C ARG A 301 20.91 8.39 15.81
N VAL A 302 20.25 9.34 15.13
CA VAL A 302 20.86 10.07 14.01
C VAL A 302 22.07 10.89 14.47
N GLN A 303 21.96 11.61 15.58
CA GLN A 303 23.11 12.34 16.15
C GLN A 303 24.28 11.42 16.53
N TRP A 304 23.99 10.23 17.07
CA TRP A 304 25.00 9.21 17.34
C TRP A 304 25.65 8.68 16.06
N PHE A 305 24.87 8.42 15.02
CA PHE A 305 25.37 7.99 13.71
C PHE A 305 26.32 9.04 13.13
N ASP A 306 25.92 10.31 13.12
CA ASP A 306 26.75 11.42 12.64
C ASP A 306 28.07 11.52 13.42
N ALA A 307 28.04 11.35 14.75
CA ALA A 307 29.24 11.33 15.58
C ALA A 307 30.17 10.16 15.24
N CYS A 308 29.63 8.95 15.06
CA CYS A 308 30.43 7.78 14.68
C CYS A 308 31.06 7.91 13.29
N VAL A 309 30.33 8.48 12.31
CA VAL A 309 30.86 8.75 10.98
C VAL A 309 31.94 9.82 11.04
N ALA A 310 31.77 10.86 11.85
CA ALA A 310 32.78 11.90 12.05
C ALA A 310 34.06 11.35 12.71
N GLU A 311 33.96 10.36 13.61
CA GLU A 311 35.11 9.70 14.24
C GLU A 311 35.96 8.91 13.23
N ASN A 312 35.34 8.21 12.27
CA ASN A 312 36.08 7.47 11.23
C ASN A 312 35.30 7.42 9.90
N PRO A 313 35.44 8.46 9.06
CA PRO A 313 34.69 8.54 7.80
C PRO A 313 34.99 7.42 6.81
N ALA A 314 36.17 6.80 6.90
CA ALA A 314 36.59 5.75 5.95
C ALA A 314 35.90 4.40 6.23
N VAL A 315 35.47 4.15 7.47
CA VAL A 315 34.87 2.88 7.90
C VAL A 315 33.36 3.03 8.15
N GLY A 316 32.88 4.25 8.44
CA GLY A 316 31.49 4.52 8.74
C GLY A 316 31.11 4.21 10.19
N PRO A 317 29.82 4.01 10.51
CA PRO A 317 29.38 3.78 11.88
C PRO A 317 29.95 2.49 12.46
N LYS A 318 30.40 2.52 13.71
CA LYS A 318 30.85 1.32 14.43
C LYS A 318 29.65 0.42 14.70
N VAL A 319 29.61 -0.73 14.03
CA VAL A 319 28.64 -1.81 14.31
C VAL A 319 29.33 -2.85 15.18
N THR A 320 28.88 -2.99 16.42
CA THR A 320 29.28 -4.13 17.28
C THR A 320 28.76 -5.42 16.66
N ALA A 321 29.69 -6.32 16.33
CA ALA A 321 29.43 -7.65 15.75
C ALA A 321 29.18 -8.70 16.83
#